data_AF-A0A4R3JNQ3-F1
#
_entry.id   AF-A0A4R3JNQ3-F1
#
_cell.length_a   1.000
_cell.length_b   1.000
_cell.length_c   1.000
_cell.angle_alpha   90.00
_cell.angle_beta   90.00
_cell.angle_gamma   90.00
#
_symmetry.space_group_name_H-M   'P 1'
#
loop_
_entity.id
_entity.type
_entity.pdbx_description
1 polymer ?
#
loop_
_entity_poly.entity_id
_entity_poly.type
_entity_poly.pdbx_seq_one_letter_code
_entity_poly.pdbx_strand_id
1 'polypeptide(L)'
;MTFMADKELRETELLDYLRVYVMIWQKIDFIWGLFITSYIPLFGFLHFYQKQIGLVFALMFLVAIAGFTFVNGQALRQHYDIAVTMSREFRRRNKLFPDINGALLRTAHDGRARMVLFTHGASFAGFVYLMGERVGTDLCQASTGWVCLWQAMSG
;
A
#
# COMPACT_ATOMS: atom_id res chain seq x y z
N MET A 1 -6.74 0.51 -49.18
CA MET A 1 -5.86 1.42 -48.39
C MET A 1 -6.43 1.70 -47.00
N THR A 2 -7.74 1.94 -46.85
CA THR A 2 -8.40 2.22 -45.56
C THR A 2 -8.24 1.12 -44.50
N PHE A 3 -8.35 -0.16 -44.86
CA PHE A 3 -8.22 -1.28 -43.92
C PHE A 3 -6.84 -1.42 -43.25
N MET A 4 -5.76 -1.11 -43.98
CA MET A 4 -4.39 -1.15 -43.44
C MET A 4 -4.13 0.02 -42.49
N ALA A 5 -4.62 1.22 -42.85
CA ALA A 5 -4.55 2.41 -42.01
C ALA A 5 -5.32 2.22 -40.69
N ASP A 6 -6.52 1.63 -40.73
CA ASP A 6 -7.32 1.34 -39.53
C ASP A 6 -6.65 0.31 -38.60
N LYS A 7 -5.89 -0.63 -39.16
CA LYS A 7 -5.14 -1.62 -38.39
C LYS A 7 -3.95 -1.00 -37.67
N GLU A 8 -3.13 -0.21 -38.36
CA GLU A 8 -1.98 0.49 -37.77
C GLU A 8 -2.41 1.48 -36.67
N LEU A 9 -3.52 2.18 -36.88
CA LEU A 9 -4.07 3.13 -35.92
C LEU A 9 -4.54 2.41 -34.64
N ARG A 10 -5.22 1.26 -34.79
CA ARG A 10 -5.63 0.41 -33.67
C ARG A 10 -4.45 -0.20 -32.92
N GLU A 11 -3.39 -0.62 -33.62
CA GLU A 11 -2.16 -1.13 -32.99
C GLU A 11 -1.46 -0.03 -32.19
N THR A 12 -1.40 1.19 -32.72
CA THR A 12 -0.84 2.36 -32.02
C THR A 12 -1.61 2.67 -30.74
N GLU A 13 -2.95 2.71 -30.80
CA GLU A 13 -3.81 2.91 -29.63
C GLU A 13 -3.60 1.83 -28.55
N LEU A 14 -3.45 0.57 -28.96
CA LEU A 14 -3.21 -0.54 -28.03
C LEU A 14 -1.83 -0.43 -27.36
N LEU A 15 -0.81 0.02 -28.08
CA LEU A 15 0.53 0.25 -27.52
C LEU A 15 0.53 1.41 -26.53
N ASP A 16 -0.15 2.50 -26.83
CA ASP A 16 -0.30 3.62 -25.90
C ASP A 16 -1.06 3.20 -24.65
N TYR A 17 -2.10 2.37 -24.80
CA TYR A 17 -2.81 1.81 -23.68
C TYR A 17 -1.92 0.93 -22.79
N LEU A 18 -1.10 0.07 -23.39
CA LEU A 18 -0.14 -0.78 -22.69
C LEU A 18 0.90 0.07 -21.94
N ARG A 19 1.37 1.16 -22.56
CA ARG A 19 2.29 2.11 -21.93
C ARG A 19 1.68 2.73 -20.67
N VAL A 20 0.43 3.20 -20.74
CA VAL A 20 -0.27 3.76 -19.58
C VAL A 20 -0.47 2.69 -18.50
N TYR A 21 -0.81 1.46 -18.88
CA TYR A 21 -0.95 0.34 -17.94
C TYR A 21 0.36 0.04 -17.19
N VAL A 22 1.49 -0.01 -17.89
CA VAL A 22 2.82 -0.19 -17.28
C VAL A 22 3.16 0.97 -16.35
N MET A 23 2.85 2.21 -16.73
CA MET A 23 3.08 3.40 -15.89
C MET A 23 2.28 3.32 -14.58
N ILE A 24 1.05 2.82 -14.60
CA ILE A 24 0.24 2.63 -13.38
C ILE A 24 0.89 1.59 -12.46
N TRP A 25 1.41 0.48 -13.01
CA TRP A 25 2.14 -0.51 -12.21
C TRP A 25 3.40 0.06 -11.58
N GLN A 26 4.16 0.89 -12.30
CA GLN A 26 5.31 1.58 -11.73
C GLN A 26 4.91 2.52 -10.57
N LYS A 27 3.75 3.19 -10.66
CA LYS A 27 3.21 3.99 -9.55
C LYS A 27 2.81 3.12 -8.36
N ILE A 28 2.19 1.97 -8.60
CA ILE A 28 1.85 1.01 -7.54
C ILE A 28 3.12 0.57 -6.81
N ASP A 29 4.15 0.17 -7.55
CA ASP A 29 5.44 -0.25 -6.98
C ASP A 29 6.12 0.88 -6.21
N PHE A 30 6.06 2.11 -6.73
CA PHE A 30 6.57 3.28 -6.04
C PHE A 30 5.86 3.53 -4.69
N ILE A 31 4.52 3.45 -4.66
CA ILE A 31 3.75 3.70 -3.43
C ILE A 31 4.05 2.59 -2.39
N TRP A 32 4.16 1.33 -2.82
CA TRP A 32 4.62 0.23 -1.96
C TRP A 32 6.04 0.43 -1.46
N GLY A 33 6.96 0.85 -2.33
CA GLY A 33 8.32 1.17 -1.97
C GLY A 33 8.37 2.25 -0.90
N LEU A 34 7.59 3.32 -1.06
CA LEU A 34 7.46 4.39 -0.06
C LEU A 34 6.91 3.87 1.27
N PHE A 35 5.87 3.02 1.24
CA PHE A 35 5.30 2.40 2.44
C PHE A 35 6.35 1.59 3.21
N ILE A 36 7.04 0.68 2.52
CA ILE A 36 8.05 -0.22 3.13
C ILE A 36 9.24 0.59 3.67
N THR A 37 9.79 1.49 2.85
CA THR A 37 10.96 2.31 3.23
C THR A 37 10.66 3.30 4.34
N SER A 38 9.40 3.70 4.53
CA SER A 38 8.99 4.52 5.69
C SER A 38 8.82 3.68 6.96
N TYR A 39 8.22 2.50 6.86
CA TYR A 39 7.92 1.67 8.03
C TYR A 39 9.14 0.94 8.61
N ILE A 40 10.07 0.47 7.78
CA ILE A 40 11.30 -0.20 8.25
C ILE A 40 12.07 0.63 9.28
N PRO A 41 12.44 1.90 9.02
CA PRO A 41 13.17 2.71 9.99
C PRO A 41 12.32 3.07 11.21
N LEU A 42 11.00 3.21 11.08
CA LEU A 42 10.11 3.46 12.22
C LEU A 42 10.07 2.25 13.17
N PHE A 43 9.93 1.04 12.62
CA PHE A 43 10.01 -0.20 13.37
C PHE A 43 11.38 -0.37 14.01
N GLY A 44 12.46 -0.14 13.25
CA GLY A 44 13.82 -0.18 13.77
C GLY A 44 14.05 0.81 14.90
N PHE A 45 13.59 2.05 14.74
CA PHE A 45 13.65 3.07 15.78
C PHE A 45 12.94 2.61 17.04
N LEU A 46 11.66 2.21 16.97
CA LEU A 46 10.93 1.76 18.16
C LEU A 46 11.49 0.48 18.77
N HIS A 47 12.08 -0.41 17.97
CA HIS A 47 12.68 -1.63 18.46
C HIS A 47 13.99 -1.38 19.22
N PHE A 48 14.89 -0.55 18.67
CA PHE A 48 16.22 -0.30 19.25
C PHE A 48 16.25 0.87 20.23
N TYR A 49 15.27 1.78 20.19
CA TYR A 49 15.21 2.90 21.11
C TYR A 49 14.85 2.42 22.52
N GLN A 50 15.80 2.51 23.45
CA GLN A 50 15.65 1.99 24.81
C GLN A 50 15.07 3.00 25.80
N LYS A 51 14.95 4.28 25.42
CA LYS A 51 14.46 5.32 26.33
C LYS A 51 12.94 5.44 26.24
N GLN A 52 12.35 6.09 27.24
CA GLN A 52 10.94 6.43 27.23
C GLN A 52 10.64 7.54 26.22
N ILE A 53 9.51 7.43 25.54
CA ILE A 53 8.97 8.47 24.65
C ILE A 53 7.86 9.21 25.39
N GLY A 54 7.92 10.54 25.41
CA GLY A 54 6.86 11.34 26.02
C GLY A 54 5.52 11.15 25.31
N LEU A 55 4.42 11.06 26.08
CA LEU A 55 3.06 10.80 25.57
C LEU A 55 2.64 11.77 24.45
N VAL A 56 2.89 13.07 24.62
CA VAL A 56 2.52 14.09 23.61
C VAL A 56 3.23 13.83 22.29
N PHE A 57 4.53 13.53 22.35
CA PHE A 57 5.31 13.22 21.15
C PHE A 57 4.82 11.93 20.48
N ALA A 58 4.54 10.90 21.26
CA ALA A 58 4.00 9.64 20.76
C ALA A 58 2.64 9.81 20.08
N LEU A 59 1.74 10.60 20.65
CA LEU A 59 0.42 10.89 20.06
C LEU A 59 0.56 11.65 18.74
N MET A 60 1.42 12.67 18.67
CA MET A 60 1.69 13.37 17.41
C MET A 60 2.24 12.43 16.35
N PHE A 61 3.17 11.55 16.74
CA PHE A 61 3.78 10.59 15.82
C PHE A 61 2.75 9.54 15.37
N LEU A 62 1.89 9.04 16.26
CA LEU A 62 0.77 8.16 15.94
C LEU A 62 -0.18 8.79 14.92
N VAL A 63 -0.55 10.07 15.09
CA VAL A 63 -1.42 10.79 14.14
C VAL A 63 -0.73 10.93 12.78
N ALA A 64 0.56 11.28 12.76
CA ALA A 64 1.31 11.41 11.51
C ALA A 64 1.39 10.07 10.76
N ILE A 65 1.70 8.97 11.46
CA ILE A 65 1.75 7.64 10.85
C ILE A 65 0.36 7.20 10.41
N ALA A 66 -0.69 7.41 11.20
CA ALA A 66 -2.06 7.09 10.80
C ALA A 66 -2.46 7.82 9.50
N GLY A 67 -2.13 9.10 9.40
CA GLY A 67 -2.36 9.91 8.19
C GLY A 67 -1.58 9.37 6.99
N PHE A 68 -0.30 9.06 7.16
CA PHE A 68 0.53 8.45 6.11
C PHE A 68 -0.05 7.11 5.65
N THR A 69 -0.37 6.20 6.58
CA THR A 69 -0.94 4.89 6.30
C THR A 69 -2.27 5.01 5.55
N PHE A 70 -3.12 5.95 5.96
CA PHE A 70 -4.40 6.18 5.30
C PHE A 70 -4.21 6.68 3.87
N VAL A 71 -3.42 7.74 3.67
CA VAL A 71 -3.18 8.34 2.34
C VAL A 71 -2.51 7.34 1.41
N ASN A 72 -1.48 6.64 1.87
CA ASN A 72 -0.75 5.65 1.10
C ASN A 72 -1.66 4.46 0.69
N GLY A 73 -2.43 3.93 1.65
CA GLY A 73 -3.36 2.83 1.40
C GLY A 73 -4.50 3.21 0.45
N GLN A 74 -5.03 4.42 0.54
CA GLN A 74 -6.04 4.94 -0.40
C GLN A 74 -5.46 5.10 -1.81
N ALA A 75 -4.25 5.66 -1.92
CA ALA A 75 -3.57 5.80 -3.21
C ALA A 75 -3.34 4.44 -3.88
N LEU A 76 -2.88 3.43 -3.13
CA LEU A 76 -2.71 2.07 -3.66
C LEU A 76 -4.01 1.46 -4.15
N ARG A 77 -5.08 1.57 -3.36
CA ARG A 77 -6.41 1.07 -3.74
C ARG A 77 -6.88 1.68 -5.05
N GLN A 78 -6.81 3.01 -5.16
CA GLN A 78 -7.21 3.73 -6.36
C GLN A 78 -6.40 3.27 -7.59
N HIS A 79 -5.08 3.13 -7.47
CA HIS A 79 -4.25 2.69 -8.59
C HIS A 79 -4.50 1.23 -8.98
N TYR A 80 -4.77 0.35 -8.00
CA TYR A 80 -5.21 -1.02 -8.29
C TYR A 80 -6.54 -1.04 -9.04
N ASP A 81 -7.53 -0.25 -8.63
CA ASP A 81 -8.84 -0.18 -9.30
C ASP A 81 -8.71 0.30 -10.76
N ILE A 82 -7.84 1.29 -11.00
CA ILE A 82 -7.53 1.74 -12.37
C ILE A 82 -6.86 0.61 -13.15
N ALA A 83 -5.86 -0.07 -12.59
CA ALA A 83 -5.17 -1.17 -13.25
C ALA A 83 -6.13 -2.33 -13.60
N VAL A 84 -7.04 -2.69 -12.69
CA VAL A 84 -8.06 -3.72 -12.90
C VAL A 84 -8.98 -3.33 -14.06
N THR A 85 -9.51 -2.09 -14.01
CA THR A 85 -10.41 -1.56 -15.03
C THR A 85 -9.70 -1.54 -16.37
N MET A 86 -8.45 -1.10 -16.39
CA MET A 86 -7.69 -1.01 -17.61
C MET A 86 -7.39 -2.39 -18.21
N SER A 87 -7.01 -3.37 -17.38
CA SER A 87 -6.80 -4.75 -17.81
C SER A 87 -8.07 -5.38 -18.39
N ARG A 88 -9.24 -5.10 -17.80
CA ARG A 88 -10.55 -5.55 -18.33
C ARG A 88 -10.86 -4.93 -19.69
N GLU A 89 -10.72 -3.62 -19.83
CA GLU A 89 -11.00 -2.91 -21.09
C GLU A 89 -10.01 -3.28 -22.20
N PHE A 90 -8.72 -3.46 -21.88
CA PHE A 90 -7.73 -3.93 -22.85
C PHE A 90 -8.12 -5.29 -23.41
N ARG A 91 -8.46 -6.26 -22.54
CA ARG A 91 -8.88 -7.60 -22.96
C ARG A 91 -10.14 -7.57 -23.82
N ARG A 92 -11.10 -6.69 -23.50
CA ARG A 92 -12.34 -6.53 -24.29
C ARG A 92 -12.04 -6.05 -25.70
N ARG A 93 -11.15 -5.07 -25.84
CA ARG A 93 -10.78 -4.46 -27.13
C ARG A 93 -9.80 -5.32 -27.92
N ASN A 94 -8.94 -6.06 -27.25
CA ASN A 94 -7.80 -6.72 -27.86
C ASN A 94 -7.99 -8.24 -28.00
N LYS A 95 -8.90 -8.70 -28.86
CA LYS A 95 -9.12 -10.15 -29.09
C LYS A 95 -8.03 -10.83 -29.93
N LEU A 96 -7.18 -10.05 -30.61
CA LEU A 96 -6.24 -10.52 -31.63
C LEU A 96 -4.85 -10.88 -31.09
N PHE A 97 -4.53 -10.52 -29.84
CA PHE A 97 -3.22 -10.77 -29.23
C PHE A 97 -3.35 -11.64 -27.96
N PRO A 98 -3.51 -12.97 -28.12
CA PRO A 98 -3.79 -13.88 -27.01
C PRO A 98 -2.66 -13.95 -25.96
N ASP A 99 -1.40 -13.77 -26.36
CA ASP A 99 -0.25 -13.86 -25.45
C ASP A 99 -0.20 -12.70 -24.44
N ILE A 100 -0.49 -11.48 -24.89
CA ILE A 100 -0.56 -10.28 -24.01
C ILE A 100 -1.76 -10.40 -23.08
N ASN A 101 -2.90 -10.87 -23.59
CA ASN A 101 -4.05 -11.18 -22.75
C ASN A 101 -3.73 -12.24 -21.69
N GLY A 102 -2.92 -13.24 -22.03
CA GLY A 102 -2.42 -14.26 -21.12
C GLY A 102 -1.56 -13.69 -20.00
N ALA A 103 -0.64 -12.76 -20.30
CA ALA A 103 0.17 -12.08 -19.29
C ALA A 103 -0.68 -11.19 -18.35
N LEU A 104 -1.68 -10.50 -18.91
CA LEU A 104 -2.66 -9.70 -18.16
C LEU A 104 -3.67 -10.57 -17.36
N LEU A 105 -3.90 -11.82 -17.77
CA LEU A 105 -4.73 -12.80 -17.06
C LEU A 105 -4.01 -13.36 -15.83
N ARG A 106 -2.69 -13.60 -15.93
CA ARG A 106 -1.87 -14.11 -14.81
C ARG A 106 -1.64 -13.07 -13.72
N THR A 107 -1.76 -11.79 -14.05
CA THR A 107 -1.78 -10.72 -13.05
C THR A 107 -3.14 -10.72 -12.35
N ALA A 108 -3.32 -11.65 -11.40
CA ALA A 108 -4.51 -11.69 -10.56
C ALA A 108 -4.66 -10.35 -9.83
N HIS A 109 -5.67 -9.59 -10.26
CA HIS A 109 -6.01 -8.28 -9.73
C HIS A 109 -7.03 -8.34 -8.59
N ASP A 110 -7.75 -9.46 -8.47
CA ASP A 110 -8.80 -9.63 -7.48
C ASP A 110 -8.21 -9.74 -6.07
N GLY A 111 -8.82 -9.04 -5.11
CA GLY A 111 -8.40 -9.05 -3.70
C GLY A 111 -7.23 -8.11 -3.33
N ARG A 112 -6.59 -7.43 -4.30
CA ARG A 112 -5.47 -6.50 -4.05
C ARG A 112 -5.86 -5.35 -3.10
N ALA A 113 -7.06 -4.78 -3.25
CA ALA A 113 -7.56 -3.73 -2.36
C ALA A 113 -7.78 -4.20 -0.90
N ARG A 114 -8.09 -5.49 -0.70
CA ARG A 114 -8.18 -6.12 0.63
C ARG A 114 -6.80 -6.38 1.21
N MET A 115 -5.86 -6.85 0.37
CA MET A 115 -4.45 -7.03 0.75
C MET A 115 -3.85 -5.70 1.24
N VAL A 116 -4.08 -4.58 0.53
CA VAL A 116 -3.61 -3.25 0.94
C VAL A 116 -4.15 -2.88 2.32
N LEU A 117 -5.45 -3.07 2.57
CA LEU A 117 -6.03 -2.79 3.89
C LEU A 117 -5.39 -3.63 4.98
N PHE A 118 -5.22 -4.93 4.72
CA PHE A 118 -4.66 -5.87 5.66
C PHE A 118 -3.21 -5.50 6.00
N THR A 119 -2.36 -5.26 5.01
CA THR A 119 -0.95 -4.92 5.25
C THR A 119 -0.79 -3.59 5.95
N HIS A 120 -1.53 -2.56 5.52
CA HIS A 120 -1.46 -1.23 6.12
C HIS A 120 -1.99 -1.25 7.56
N GLY A 121 -3.11 -1.93 7.78
CA GLY A 121 -3.68 -2.13 9.11
C GLY A 121 -2.73 -2.90 10.02
N ALA A 122 -2.12 -3.99 9.55
CA ALA A 122 -1.17 -4.77 10.32
C ALA A 122 0.09 -3.97 10.67
N SER A 123 0.67 -3.23 9.72
CA SER A 123 1.84 -2.39 10.00
C SER A 123 1.51 -1.25 10.96
N PHE A 124 0.35 -0.60 10.82
CA PHE A 124 -0.08 0.42 11.76
C PHE A 124 -0.33 -0.16 13.16
N ALA A 125 -1.01 -1.29 13.27
CA ALA A 125 -1.23 -1.97 14.54
C ALA A 125 0.09 -2.38 15.21
N GLY A 126 1.04 -2.93 14.46
CA GLY A 126 2.38 -3.25 14.97
C GLY A 126 3.14 -2.02 15.45
N PHE A 127 3.01 -0.90 14.74
CA PHE A 127 3.60 0.36 15.17
C PHE A 127 2.97 0.87 16.48
N VAL A 128 1.64 0.84 16.60
CA VAL A 128 0.92 1.21 17.82
C VAL A 128 1.36 0.34 19.00
N TYR A 129 1.45 -0.97 18.79
CA TYR A 129 1.94 -1.93 19.79
C TYR A 129 3.32 -1.51 20.34
N LEU A 130 4.29 -1.27 19.45
CA LEU A 130 5.65 -0.93 19.86
C LEU A 130 5.74 0.48 20.46
N MET A 131 4.96 1.44 19.96
CA MET A 131 4.90 2.77 20.54
C MET A 131 4.38 2.72 21.99
N GLY A 132 3.38 1.87 22.26
CA GLY A 132 2.85 1.64 23.61
C GLY A 132 3.93 1.22 24.60
N GLU A 133 4.78 0.27 24.21
CA GLU A 133 5.91 -0.20 25.03
C GLU A 133 6.93 0.90 25.33
N ARG A 134 6.95 2.00 24.57
CA ARG A 134 7.88 3.13 24.77
C ARG A 134 7.30 4.30 25.56
N VAL A 135 5.99 4.49 25.57
CA VAL A 135 5.36 5.63 26.24
C VAL A 135 5.21 5.39 27.75
N GLY A 136 5.01 4.15 28.16
CA GLY A 136 4.65 3.79 29.52
C GLY A 136 5.63 2.87 30.23
N THR A 137 6.95 2.98 30.03
CA THR A 137 7.91 2.05 30.69
C THR A 137 7.73 1.95 32.20
N ASP A 138 7.29 3.03 32.87
CA ASP A 138 6.99 3.02 34.30
C ASP A 138 5.58 2.48 34.64
N LEU A 139 4.61 2.66 33.73
CA LEU A 139 3.24 2.11 33.84
C LEU A 139 3.16 0.63 33.46
N CYS A 140 4.11 0.15 32.65
CA CYS A 140 4.10 -1.15 32.00
C CYS A 140 5.23 -2.07 32.51
N GLN A 141 5.73 -1.85 33.73
CA GLN A 141 6.72 -2.76 34.32
C GLN A 141 6.16 -4.17 34.57
N ALA A 142 4.83 -4.29 34.73
CA ALA A 142 4.14 -5.55 35.01
C ALA A 142 3.44 -6.19 33.80
N SER A 143 3.38 -5.51 32.65
CA SER A 143 2.64 -5.98 31.47
C SER A 143 3.29 -5.49 30.17
N THR A 144 3.26 -6.29 29.10
CA THR A 144 3.79 -5.90 27.79
C THR A 144 2.69 -5.87 26.72
N GLY A 145 2.99 -5.25 25.59
CA GLY A 145 2.10 -5.26 24.42
C GLY A 145 0.74 -4.60 24.61
N TRP A 146 -0.32 -5.24 24.08
CA TRP A 146 -1.67 -4.66 24.05
C TRP A 146 -2.26 -4.39 25.43
N VAL A 147 -1.86 -5.18 26.45
CA VAL A 147 -2.31 -5.00 27.83
C VAL A 147 -1.72 -3.71 28.43
N CYS A 148 -0.42 -3.48 28.21
CA CYS A 148 0.25 -2.23 28.56
C CYS A 148 -0.41 -1.02 27.87
N LEU A 149 -0.68 -1.14 26.57
CA LEU A 149 -1.31 -0.06 25.81
C LEU A 149 -2.69 0.29 26.38
N TRP A 150 -3.52 -0.71 26.68
CA TRP A 150 -4.83 -0.50 27.29
C TRP A 150 -4.72 0.20 28.64
N GLN A 151 -3.82 -0.26 29.52
CA GLN A 151 -3.59 0.34 30.83
C GLN A 151 -3.11 1.80 30.73
N ALA A 152 -2.21 2.09 29.80
CA ALA A 152 -1.72 3.45 29.54
C ALA A 152 -2.82 4.39 29.01
N MET A 153 -3.82 3.86 28.30
CA MET A 153 -4.96 4.63 27.79
C MET A 153 -6.11 4.77 28.80
N SER A 154 -6.30 3.78 29.67
CA SER A 154 -7.44 3.73 30.59
C SER A 154 -7.26 4.58 31.83
N GLY A 155 -6.01 4.93 32.20
CA GLY A 155 -5.70 5.78 33.36
C GLY A 155 -6.17 5.20 34.68
#